data_AF-A0A8S3Q016-F1
#
_entry.id   AF-A0A8S3Q016-F1
#
_cell.length_a   1.000
_cell.length_b   1.000
_cell.length_c   1.000
_cell.angle_alpha   90.00
_cell.angle_beta   90.00
_cell.angle_gamma   90.00
#
_symmetry.space_group_name_H-M   'P 1'
#
loop_
_entity.id
_entity.type
_entity.pdbx_description
1 polymer ?
#
loop_
_entity_poly.entity_id
_entity_poly.type
_entity_poly.pdbx_seq_one_letter_code
_entity_poly.pdbx_strand_id
1 'polypeptide(L)'
;MTVLLEGNPLVCTYASLHFGYLSQKVKLDSNGSYSCVINDGNITTTNAVYNQLRIKRIRCITTVWVIFSATLFGVLLFYILVGYRYKLPTILVFIYRNGQSTFPEVKEETLEYDAYVAYCDGDYKWVYGPLRIFLEERRNYKLGLRDGGGVIAGEHRLCFKQFNFKMQKECVNNDWAYYEETVGIEHFLGLQARIIVINL
;
A
#
# COMPACT_ATOMS: atom_id res chain seq x y z
N MET A 1 24.77 56.83 -9.06
CA MET A 1 26.13 56.88 -8.51
C MET A 1 26.90 55.70 -9.09
N THR A 2 28.00 55.97 -9.79
CA THR A 2 28.87 54.93 -10.34
C THR A 2 30.04 54.76 -9.37
N VAL A 3 30.35 53.53 -8.98
CA VAL A 3 31.48 53.25 -8.09
C VAL A 3 32.67 52.84 -8.95
N LEU A 4 33.77 53.57 -8.80
CA LEU A 4 35.02 53.34 -9.51
C LEU A 4 35.87 52.35 -8.72
N LEU A 5 36.15 51.19 -9.31
CA LEU A 5 36.91 50.12 -8.66
C LEU A 5 38.18 49.76 -9.44
N GLU A 6 38.40 50.36 -10.60
CA GLU A 6 39.62 50.23 -11.37
C GLU A 6 40.86 50.66 -10.55
N GLY A 7 41.96 49.90 -10.68
CA GLY A 7 43.20 50.13 -9.95
C GLY A 7 43.21 49.64 -8.49
N ASN A 8 42.09 49.17 -7.95
CA ASN A 8 42.07 48.59 -6.60
C ASN A 8 42.51 47.12 -6.61
N PRO A 9 43.36 46.69 -5.65
CA PRO A 9 43.72 45.29 -5.51
C PRO A 9 42.52 44.50 -4.95
N LEU A 10 41.81 43.79 -5.83
CA LEU A 10 40.72 42.91 -5.44
C LEU A 10 41.25 41.50 -5.20
N VAL A 11 40.75 40.85 -4.15
CA VAL A 11 41.05 39.43 -3.89
C VAL A 11 39.86 38.58 -4.32
N CYS A 12 40.06 37.67 -5.27
CA CYS A 12 39.04 36.75 -5.79
C CYS A 12 39.19 35.38 -5.12
N THR A 13 38.64 35.26 -3.91
CA THR A 13 38.54 33.98 -3.21
C THR A 13 37.08 33.52 -3.20
N TYR A 14 36.87 32.23 -2.90
CA TYR A 14 35.52 31.69 -2.68
C TYR A 14 34.76 32.43 -1.57
N ALA A 15 35.47 32.99 -0.58
CA ALA A 15 34.91 33.71 0.56
C ALA A 15 34.63 35.21 0.27
N SER A 16 35.42 35.84 -0.60
CA SER A 16 35.29 37.27 -0.95
C SER A 16 34.37 37.53 -2.13
N LEU A 17 33.71 36.49 -2.65
CA LEU A 17 32.89 36.54 -3.86
C LEU A 17 31.52 37.20 -3.70
N HIS A 18 31.25 37.82 -2.55
CA HIS A 18 30.09 38.69 -2.34
C HIS A 18 30.09 39.93 -3.25
N PHE A 19 31.16 40.17 -4.01
CA PHE A 19 31.27 41.25 -4.99
C PHE A 19 30.18 41.20 -6.09
N GLY A 20 29.61 40.03 -6.38
CA GLY A 20 28.50 39.89 -7.34
C GLY A 20 27.20 40.48 -6.82
N TYR A 21 27.09 40.70 -5.50
CA TYR A 21 25.97 41.42 -4.90
C TYR A 21 26.11 42.94 -5.06
N LEU A 22 27.35 43.45 -5.09
CA LEU A 22 27.63 44.87 -5.35
C LEU A 22 27.24 45.25 -6.79
N SER A 23 27.48 44.38 -7.77
CA SER A 23 27.07 44.62 -9.16
C SER A 23 25.55 44.61 -9.39
N GLN A 24 24.77 44.01 -8.47
CA GLN A 24 23.30 44.04 -8.52
C GLN A 24 22.71 45.33 -7.94
N LYS A 25 23.43 46.01 -7.05
CA LYS A 25 22.95 47.21 -6.34
C LYS A 25 23.50 48.52 -6.88
N VAL A 26 24.65 48.49 -7.53
CA VAL A 26 25.36 49.70 -7.96
C VAL A 26 25.88 49.53 -9.38
N LYS A 27 25.84 50.61 -10.17
CA LYS A 27 26.46 50.64 -11.50
C LYS A 27 27.98 50.71 -11.33
N LEU A 28 28.65 49.73 -11.91
CA LEU A 28 30.10 49.55 -11.89
C LEU A 28 30.68 50.08 -13.21
N ASP A 29 31.82 50.76 -13.14
CA ASP A 29 32.53 51.39 -14.27
C ASP A 29 32.92 50.41 -15.40
N SER A 30 33.38 49.20 -15.07
CA SER A 30 33.88 48.18 -16.02
C SER A 30 32.94 46.98 -16.17
N ASN A 31 31.62 47.19 -16.05
CA ASN A 31 30.61 46.10 -16.11
C ASN A 31 30.90 44.93 -15.14
N GLY A 32 31.61 45.19 -14.03
CA GLY A 32 31.97 44.17 -13.05
C GLY A 32 33.18 43.31 -13.38
N SER A 33 33.90 43.58 -14.49
CA SER A 33 35.10 42.85 -14.90
C SER A 33 36.37 43.55 -14.43
N TYR A 34 36.94 43.08 -13.33
CA TYR A 34 38.13 43.68 -12.72
C TYR A 34 39.25 42.65 -12.60
N SER A 35 40.48 43.15 -12.61
CA SER A 35 41.66 42.36 -12.26
C SER A 35 41.63 42.01 -10.77
N CYS A 36 41.87 40.76 -10.44
CA CYS A 36 41.90 40.29 -9.07
C CYS A 36 42.89 39.15 -8.87
N VAL A 37 43.40 39.04 -7.65
CA VAL A 37 44.39 38.04 -7.25
C VAL A 37 43.68 36.83 -6.64
N ILE A 38 43.99 35.64 -7.15
CA ILE A 38 43.52 34.35 -6.60
C ILE A 38 44.47 33.91 -5.48
N ASN A 39 44.02 32.99 -4.62
CA ASN A 39 44.82 32.37 -3.54
C ASN A 39 46.24 31.92 -3.96
N ASP A 40 46.44 31.53 -5.21
CA ASP A 40 47.74 31.06 -5.74
C ASP A 40 48.67 32.23 -6.16
N GLY A 41 48.28 33.48 -5.86
CA GLY A 41 49.01 34.69 -6.27
C GLY A 41 48.84 35.06 -7.75
N ASN A 42 48.14 34.23 -8.54
CA ASN A 42 47.89 34.50 -9.95
C ASN A 42 46.83 35.59 -10.16
N ILE A 43 47.06 36.45 -11.14
CA ILE A 43 46.16 37.55 -11.51
C ILE A 43 45.18 37.04 -12.56
N THR A 44 43.89 37.20 -12.28
CA THR A 44 42.80 36.80 -13.19
C THR A 44 41.70 37.85 -13.19
N THR A 45 40.66 37.66 -14.00
CA THR A 45 39.51 38.56 -14.00
C THR A 45 38.38 37.99 -13.13
N THR A 46 37.65 38.88 -12.45
CA THR A 46 36.45 38.54 -11.66
C THR A 46 35.48 37.67 -12.46
N ASN A 47 35.21 38.03 -13.72
CA ASN A 47 34.32 37.28 -14.61
C ASN A 47 34.77 35.84 -14.86
N ALA A 48 36.07 35.59 -15.02
CA ALA A 48 36.59 34.24 -15.19
C ALA A 48 36.34 33.38 -13.94
N VAL A 49 36.58 33.95 -12.76
CA VAL A 49 36.33 33.28 -11.48
C VAL A 49 34.83 33.00 -11.28
N TYR A 50 33.95 33.98 -11.57
CA TYR A 50 32.49 33.77 -11.52
C TYR A 50 32.03 32.64 -12.43
N ASN A 51 32.53 32.59 -13.67
CA ASN A 51 32.17 31.55 -14.62
C ASN A 51 32.62 30.17 -14.15
N GLN A 52 33.85 30.04 -13.63
CA GLN A 52 34.33 28.77 -13.07
C GLN A 52 33.48 28.31 -11.88
N LEU A 53 33.09 29.22 -11.00
CA LEU A 53 32.24 28.91 -9.85
C LEU A 53 30.83 28.51 -10.26
N ARG A 54 30.27 29.18 -11.26
CA ARG A 54 28.97 28.82 -11.84
C ARG A 54 29.02 27.40 -12.40
N ILE A 55 30.06 27.06 -13.16
CA ILE A 55 30.25 25.71 -13.72
C ILE A 55 30.38 24.68 -12.60
N LYS A 56 31.21 24.94 -11.58
CA LYS A 56 31.37 24.03 -10.42
C LYS A 56 30.06 23.85 -9.65
N ARG A 57 29.29 24.92 -9.46
CA ARG A 57 27.97 24.87 -8.80
C ARG A 57 26.99 24.01 -9.59
N ILE A 58 26.88 24.24 -10.90
CA ILE A 58 26.00 23.44 -11.77
C ILE A 58 26.39 21.97 -11.70
N ARG A 59 27.69 21.65 -11.82
CA ARG A 59 28.18 20.27 -11.72
C ARG A 59 27.84 19.63 -10.37
N CYS A 60 27.99 20.35 -9.26
CA CYS A 60 27.65 19.83 -7.94
C CYS A 60 26.14 19.52 -7.83
N ILE A 61 25.30 20.46 -8.26
CA ILE A 61 23.85 20.30 -8.25
C ILE A 61 23.44 19.12 -9.14
N THR A 62 23.97 19.03 -10.36
CA THR A 62 23.64 17.93 -11.27
C THR A 62 24.11 16.58 -10.73
N THR A 63 25.30 16.49 -10.15
CA THR A 63 25.77 15.24 -9.52
C THR A 63 24.87 14.81 -8.37
N VAL A 64 24.44 15.72 -7.50
CA VAL A 64 23.51 15.42 -6.40
C VAL A 64 22.18 14.90 -6.95
N TRP A 65 21.61 15.55 -7.96
CA TRP A 65 20.35 15.11 -8.56
C TRP A 65 20.45 13.76 -9.27
N VAL A 66 21.58 13.48 -9.92
CA VAL A 66 21.83 12.19 -10.58
C VAL A 66 21.96 11.07 -9.55
N ILE A 67 22.65 11.30 -8.44
CA ILE A 67 22.74 10.31 -7.36
C ILE A 67 21.36 10.07 -6.76
N PHE A 68 20.61 11.14 -6.48
CA PHE A 68 19.26 11.03 -5.95
C PHE A 68 18.33 10.23 -6.88
N SER A 69 18.31 10.54 -8.17
CA SER A 69 17.47 9.82 -9.13
C SER A 69 17.88 8.35 -9.28
N ALA A 70 19.19 8.06 -9.30
CA ALA A 70 19.69 6.69 -9.33
C ALA A 70 19.30 5.89 -8.09
N THR A 71 19.41 6.48 -6.89
CA THR A 71 18.98 5.82 -5.65
C THR A 71 17.48 5.54 -5.61
N LEU A 72 16.67 6.52 -6.02
CA LEU A 72 15.21 6.37 -6.07
C LEU A 72 14.78 5.28 -7.06
N PHE A 73 15.43 5.23 -8.22
CA PHE A 73 15.21 4.17 -9.21
C PHE A 73 15.62 2.79 -8.67
N GLY A 74 16.75 2.70 -7.96
CA GLY A 74 17.19 1.46 -7.31
C GLY A 74 16.21 0.94 -6.26
N VAL A 75 15.66 1.84 -5.43
CA VAL A 75 14.63 1.49 -4.43
C VAL A 75 13.35 1.00 -5.10
N LEU A 76 12.91 1.67 -6.18
CA LEU A 76 11.74 1.24 -6.95
C LEU A 76 11.94 -0.16 -7.56
N LEU A 77 13.10 -0.39 -8.18
CA LEU A 77 13.43 -1.71 -8.72
C LEU A 77 13.48 -2.78 -7.64
N PHE A 78 14.06 -2.47 -6.48
CA PHE A 78 14.09 -3.40 -5.36
C PHE A 78 12.67 -3.74 -4.88
N TYR A 79 11.81 -2.74 -4.74
CA TYR A 79 10.41 -2.96 -4.37
C TYR A 79 9.66 -3.81 -5.40
N ILE A 80 9.90 -3.59 -6.70
CA ILE A 80 9.34 -4.41 -7.76
C ILE A 80 9.86 -5.84 -7.67
N LEU A 81 11.17 -6.06 -7.51
CA LEU A 81 11.76 -7.40 -7.44
C LEU A 81 11.30 -8.19 -6.22
N VAL A 82 11.26 -7.55 -5.05
CA VAL A 82 10.73 -8.12 -3.81
C VAL A 82 9.24 -8.39 -3.95
N GLY A 83 8.48 -7.40 -4.41
CA GLY A 83 7.05 -7.53 -4.68
C GLY A 83 6.76 -8.65 -5.69
N TYR A 84 7.57 -8.81 -6.73
CA TYR A 84 7.43 -9.87 -7.73
C TYR A 84 7.72 -11.25 -7.13
N ARG A 85 8.77 -11.37 -6.31
CA ARG A 85 9.13 -12.62 -5.62
C ARG A 85 8.05 -13.09 -4.64
N TYR A 86 7.41 -12.16 -3.93
CA TYR A 86 6.37 -12.50 -2.95
C TYR A 86 4.95 -12.51 -3.54
N LYS A 87 4.65 -11.72 -4.57
CA LYS A 87 3.30 -11.65 -5.17
C LYS A 87 3.06 -12.63 -6.30
N LEU A 88 4.06 -13.03 -7.08
CA LEU A 88 3.86 -14.02 -8.16
C LEU A 88 3.22 -15.33 -7.70
N PRO A 89 3.70 -16.01 -6.63
CA PRO A 89 3.06 -17.25 -6.20
C PRO A 89 1.62 -17.00 -5.74
N THR A 90 1.33 -15.92 -5.02
CA THR A 90 -0.04 -15.56 -4.62
C THR A 90 -0.94 -15.19 -5.79
N ILE A 91 -0.45 -14.45 -6.79
CA ILE A 91 -1.23 -14.04 -7.97
C ILE A 91 -1.47 -15.23 -8.89
N LEU A 92 -0.46 -16.09 -9.10
CA LEU A 92 -0.62 -17.33 -9.87
C LEU A 92 -1.54 -18.31 -9.15
N VAL A 93 -1.44 -18.44 -7.82
CA VAL A 93 -2.41 -19.22 -7.03
C VAL A 93 -3.81 -18.60 -7.11
N PHE A 94 -3.94 -17.28 -7.06
CA PHE A 94 -5.24 -16.60 -7.14
C PHE A 94 -5.86 -16.71 -8.54
N ILE A 95 -5.08 -16.56 -9.62
CA ILE A 95 -5.52 -16.73 -11.01
C ILE A 95 -5.80 -18.21 -11.30
N TYR A 96 -5.01 -19.14 -10.76
CA TYR A 96 -5.27 -20.57 -10.89
C TYR A 96 -6.54 -20.97 -10.12
N ARG A 97 -6.74 -20.46 -8.89
CA ARG A 97 -7.96 -20.69 -8.09
C ARG A 97 -9.20 -19.98 -8.63
N ASN A 98 -9.07 -18.86 -9.34
CA ASN A 98 -10.20 -18.17 -9.98
C ASN A 98 -10.46 -18.67 -11.42
N GLY A 99 -9.45 -19.20 -12.11
CA GLY A 99 -9.54 -19.75 -13.46
C GLY A 99 -10.03 -21.19 -13.47
N GLN A 100 -9.68 -21.98 -12.46
CA GLN A 100 -10.46 -23.14 -12.08
C GLN A 100 -11.64 -22.65 -11.26
N SER A 101 -12.82 -22.52 -11.88
CA SER A 101 -14.08 -22.74 -11.16
C SER A 101 -14.06 -24.15 -10.59
N THR A 102 -13.32 -24.34 -9.49
CA THR A 102 -13.17 -25.63 -8.80
C THR A 102 -14.36 -25.90 -7.90
N PHE A 103 -15.31 -24.96 -7.85
CA PHE A 103 -16.63 -25.22 -7.35
C PHE A 103 -17.44 -25.75 -8.53
N PRO A 104 -17.72 -27.06 -8.57
CA PRO A 104 -18.78 -27.54 -9.45
C PRO A 104 -20.00 -26.69 -9.14
N GLU A 105 -20.71 -26.19 -10.16
CA GLU A 105 -22.08 -25.72 -9.97
C GLU A 105 -22.81 -26.80 -9.18
N VAL A 106 -23.06 -26.52 -7.90
CA VAL A 106 -23.77 -27.45 -7.05
C VAL A 106 -25.19 -27.46 -7.58
N LYS A 107 -25.50 -28.47 -8.39
CA LYS A 107 -26.87 -28.71 -8.85
C LYS A 107 -27.75 -28.75 -7.63
N GLU A 108 -28.80 -27.94 -7.62
CA GLU A 108 -29.69 -27.76 -6.46
C GLU A 108 -30.24 -29.07 -5.88
N GLU A 109 -30.24 -30.13 -6.69
CA GLU A 109 -30.67 -31.49 -6.36
C GLU A 109 -29.74 -32.23 -5.37
N THR A 110 -28.54 -31.72 -5.07
CA THR A 110 -27.56 -32.36 -4.17
C THR A 110 -27.44 -31.69 -2.80
N LEU A 111 -28.28 -30.68 -2.52
CA LEU A 111 -28.25 -29.91 -1.28
C LEU A 111 -29.08 -30.61 -0.20
N GLU A 112 -28.41 -31.19 0.81
CA GLU A 112 -29.07 -31.87 1.93
C GLU A 112 -29.75 -30.89 2.91
N TYR A 113 -29.25 -29.65 2.95
CA TYR A 113 -29.68 -28.62 3.89
C TYR A 113 -30.07 -27.33 3.16
N ASP A 114 -31.13 -26.69 3.64
CA ASP A 114 -31.62 -25.43 3.09
C ASP A 114 -30.83 -24.24 3.65
N ALA A 115 -30.44 -24.30 4.93
CA ALA A 115 -29.62 -23.26 5.53
C ALA A 115 -28.60 -23.78 6.55
N TYR A 116 -27.43 -23.15 6.58
CA TYR A 116 -26.46 -23.32 7.67
C TYR A 116 -26.62 -22.20 8.69
N VAL A 117 -26.50 -22.55 9.97
CA VAL A 117 -26.49 -21.58 11.07
C VAL A 117 -25.15 -21.65 11.79
N ALA A 118 -24.36 -20.59 11.64
CA ALA A 118 -23.17 -20.38 12.47
C ALA A 118 -23.59 -19.64 13.75
N TYR A 119 -23.15 -20.14 14.92
CA TYR A 119 -23.52 -19.60 16.23
C TYR A 119 -22.43 -19.89 17.25
N CYS A 120 -22.20 -19.01 18.22
CA CYS A 120 -21.19 -19.25 19.26
C CYS A 120 -21.67 -20.23 20.34
N ASP A 121 -20.75 -20.83 21.08
CA ASP A 121 -21.07 -21.83 22.11
C ASP A 121 -22.08 -21.30 23.16
N GLY A 122 -22.01 -20.00 23.49
CA GLY A 122 -22.97 -19.34 24.40
C GLY A 122 -24.41 -19.28 23.86
N ASP A 123 -24.58 -19.35 22.55
CA ASP A 123 -25.87 -19.29 21.85
C ASP A 123 -26.52 -20.66 21.61
N TYR A 124 -25.82 -21.74 21.95
CA TYR A 124 -26.24 -23.11 21.71
C TYR A 124 -27.70 -23.35 22.13
N LYS A 125 -28.07 -22.94 23.34
CA LYS A 125 -29.43 -23.16 23.89
C LYS A 125 -30.52 -22.48 23.07
N TRP A 126 -30.24 -21.30 22.53
CA TRP A 126 -31.20 -20.56 21.70
C TRP A 126 -31.27 -21.13 20.28
N VAL A 127 -30.14 -21.56 19.73
CA VAL A 127 -30.09 -22.16 18.38
C VAL A 127 -30.74 -23.54 18.36
N TYR A 128 -30.33 -24.44 19.25
CA TYR A 128 -30.89 -25.80 19.32
C TYR A 128 -32.32 -25.86 19.86
N GLY A 129 -32.77 -24.83 20.57
CA GLY A 129 -34.14 -24.72 21.06
C GLY A 129 -35.03 -23.95 20.08
N PRO A 130 -35.37 -22.68 20.40
CA PRO A 130 -36.40 -21.94 19.68
C PRO A 130 -36.11 -21.73 18.19
N LEU A 131 -34.87 -21.47 17.78
CA LEU A 131 -34.56 -21.22 16.38
C LEU A 131 -34.75 -22.48 15.52
N ARG A 132 -34.14 -23.59 15.95
CA ARG A 132 -34.25 -24.87 15.26
C ARG A 132 -35.70 -25.33 15.17
N ILE A 133 -36.43 -25.32 16.28
CA ILE A 133 -37.85 -25.70 16.31
C ILE A 133 -38.67 -24.82 15.36
N PHE A 134 -38.43 -23.50 15.36
CA PHE A 134 -39.17 -22.59 14.48
C PHE A 134 -38.89 -22.84 13.00
N LEU A 135 -37.64 -23.07 12.62
CA LEU A 135 -37.25 -23.22 11.22
C LEU A 135 -37.49 -24.64 10.69
N GLU A 136 -37.14 -25.67 11.45
CA GLU A 136 -37.34 -27.08 11.05
C GLU A 136 -38.81 -27.48 11.15
N GLU A 137 -39.48 -27.27 12.28
CA GLU A 137 -40.83 -27.80 12.48
C GLU A 137 -41.92 -26.90 11.89
N ARG A 138 -41.80 -25.57 12.03
CA ARG A 138 -42.87 -24.65 11.57
C ARG A 138 -42.68 -24.14 10.15
N ARG A 139 -41.44 -24.06 9.68
CA ARG A 139 -41.11 -23.56 8.34
C ARG A 139 -40.59 -24.63 7.39
N ASN A 140 -40.39 -25.86 7.87
CA ASN A 140 -39.95 -27.01 7.10
C ASN A 140 -38.62 -26.77 6.35
N TYR A 141 -37.71 -26.00 6.98
CA TYR A 141 -36.33 -25.82 6.49
C TYR A 141 -35.41 -26.81 7.18
N LYS A 142 -34.56 -27.50 6.41
CA LYS A 142 -33.50 -28.35 6.99
C LYS A 142 -32.28 -27.51 7.35
N LEU A 143 -31.92 -27.48 8.62
CA LEU A 143 -30.76 -26.71 9.10
C LEU A 143 -29.52 -27.59 9.26
N GLY A 144 -28.40 -27.10 8.75
CA GLY A 144 -27.07 -27.63 9.09
C GLY A 144 -26.55 -26.93 10.34
N LEU A 145 -26.25 -27.71 11.39
CA LEU A 145 -25.67 -27.25 12.64
C LEU A 145 -24.33 -27.94 12.89
N ARG A 146 -23.35 -27.19 13.41
CA ARG A 146 -21.98 -27.65 13.71
C ARG A 146 -21.93 -28.96 14.52
N ASP A 147 -22.69 -29.06 15.60
CA ASP A 147 -22.62 -30.20 16.53
C ASP A 147 -23.54 -31.38 16.11
N GLY A 148 -24.26 -31.27 15.00
CA GLY A 148 -25.19 -32.30 14.51
C GLY A 148 -24.52 -33.55 13.93
N GLY A 149 -23.19 -33.67 14.00
CA GLY A 149 -22.44 -34.82 13.49
C GLY A 149 -22.30 -34.88 11.96
N GLY A 150 -22.86 -33.91 11.23
CA GLY A 150 -22.82 -33.85 9.76
C GLY A 150 -21.76 -32.92 9.17
N VAL A 151 -21.10 -32.08 9.97
CA VAL A 151 -20.14 -31.07 9.48
C VAL A 151 -18.83 -31.19 10.26
N ILE A 152 -17.83 -31.82 9.65
CA ILE A 152 -16.48 -31.96 10.21
C ILE A 152 -15.68 -30.71 9.83
N ALA A 153 -15.19 -29.98 10.84
CA ALA A 153 -14.32 -28.82 10.64
C ALA A 153 -13.09 -29.22 9.79
N GLY A 154 -12.96 -28.64 8.60
CA GLY A 154 -11.88 -28.92 7.65
C GLY A 154 -12.30 -29.58 6.33
N GLU A 155 -13.48 -30.22 6.27
CA GLU A 155 -14.07 -30.73 5.02
C GLU A 155 -15.19 -29.81 4.54
N HIS A 156 -14.82 -28.61 4.08
CA HIS A 156 -15.77 -27.63 3.56
C HIS A 156 -16.31 -28.05 2.18
N ARG A 157 -17.27 -28.97 2.17
CA ARG A 157 -18.31 -29.04 1.13
C ARG A 157 -19.61 -28.50 1.73
N LEU A 158 -19.60 -27.20 2.03
CA LEU A 158 -20.77 -26.50 2.57
C LEU A 158 -21.73 -26.20 1.42
N CYS A 159 -22.42 -27.22 0.95
CA CYS A 159 -23.46 -27.10 -0.06
C CYS A 159 -24.76 -26.67 0.66
N PHE A 160 -25.01 -25.35 0.76
CA PHE A 160 -26.26 -24.79 1.32
C PHE A 160 -26.90 -23.80 0.37
N LYS A 161 -28.23 -23.77 0.32
CA LYS A 161 -28.98 -22.75 -0.46
C LYS A 161 -28.92 -21.36 0.18
N GLN A 162 -28.83 -21.29 1.50
CA GLN A 162 -28.86 -20.04 2.25
C GLN A 162 -27.93 -20.10 3.47
N PHE A 163 -27.28 -18.99 3.82
CA PHE A 163 -26.38 -18.93 4.96
C PHE A 163 -26.91 -17.92 5.97
N ASN A 164 -27.33 -18.37 7.15
CA ASN A 164 -27.84 -17.48 8.18
C ASN A 164 -26.78 -17.40 9.29
N PHE A 165 -26.15 -16.25 9.42
CA PHE A 165 -25.07 -16.01 10.37
C PHE A 165 -25.61 -15.26 11.58
N LYS A 166 -25.39 -15.76 12.80
CA LYS A 166 -25.75 -15.00 14.01
C LYS A 166 -24.49 -14.40 14.60
N MET A 167 -24.48 -13.08 14.80
CA MET A 167 -23.35 -12.39 15.43
C MET A 167 -23.81 -11.77 16.74
N GLN A 168 -23.32 -12.29 17.87
CA GLN A 168 -23.43 -11.64 19.17
C GLN A 168 -22.04 -11.11 19.57
N LYS A 169 -21.98 -10.06 20.42
CA LYS A 169 -20.72 -9.39 20.80
C LYS A 169 -19.62 -10.33 21.33
N GLU A 170 -20.00 -11.47 21.90
CA GLU A 170 -19.06 -12.46 22.43
C GLU A 170 -18.39 -13.31 21.33
N CYS A 171 -18.91 -13.31 20.11
CA CYS A 171 -18.36 -14.06 18.98
C CYS A 171 -17.09 -13.45 18.38
N VAL A 172 -16.86 -12.14 18.55
CA VAL A 172 -15.74 -11.42 17.93
C VAL A 172 -14.38 -11.89 18.45
N ASN A 173 -14.35 -12.48 19.66
CA ASN A 173 -13.12 -12.98 20.29
C ASN A 173 -12.90 -14.49 20.13
N ASN A 174 -13.72 -15.19 19.35
CA ASN A 174 -13.60 -16.63 19.18
C ASN A 174 -12.99 -16.94 17.80
N ASP A 175 -11.73 -17.36 17.78
CA ASP A 175 -10.91 -17.55 16.56
C ASP A 175 -11.58 -18.42 15.49
N TRP A 176 -12.40 -19.38 15.92
CA TRP A 176 -13.11 -20.27 15.00
C TRP A 176 -14.33 -19.62 14.34
N ALA A 177 -15.05 -18.76 15.06
CA ALA A 177 -16.21 -18.04 14.51
C ALA A 177 -15.74 -17.05 13.45
N TYR A 178 -14.59 -16.42 13.70
CA TYR A 178 -13.90 -15.57 12.72
C TYR A 178 -13.42 -16.35 11.49
N TYR A 179 -12.90 -17.58 11.67
CA TYR A 179 -12.47 -18.45 10.56
C TYR A 179 -13.64 -18.95 9.72
N GLU A 180 -14.74 -19.42 10.33
CA GLU A 180 -15.94 -19.82 9.59
C GLU A 180 -16.61 -18.64 8.89
N GLU A 181 -16.55 -17.44 9.49
CA GLU A 181 -17.04 -16.21 8.88
C GLU A 181 -16.20 -15.83 7.66
N THR A 182 -14.87 -15.80 7.77
CA THR A 182 -14.01 -15.43 6.63
C THR A 182 -14.04 -16.46 5.51
N VAL A 183 -13.92 -17.75 5.83
CA VAL A 183 -13.94 -18.82 4.81
C VAL A 183 -15.36 -19.01 4.25
N GLY A 184 -16.39 -18.91 5.09
CA GLY A 184 -17.78 -18.96 4.68
C GLY A 184 -18.11 -17.79 3.74
N ILE A 185 -17.83 -16.55 4.14
CA ILE A 185 -18.10 -15.36 3.31
C ILE A 185 -17.35 -15.47 1.97
N GLU A 186 -16.07 -15.85 1.96
CA GLU A 186 -15.33 -16.03 0.71
C GLU A 186 -15.93 -17.12 -0.20
N HIS A 187 -16.37 -18.24 0.37
CA HIS A 187 -16.98 -19.33 -0.37
C HIS A 187 -18.39 -18.98 -0.88
N PHE A 188 -19.19 -18.28 -0.07
CA PHE A 188 -20.58 -17.94 -0.37
C PHE A 188 -20.75 -16.72 -1.28
N LEU A 189 -19.82 -15.75 -1.25
CA LEU A 189 -19.81 -14.64 -2.20
C LEU A 189 -19.61 -15.11 -3.65
N GLY A 190 -18.97 -16.27 -3.86
CA GLY A 190 -18.87 -16.92 -5.17
C GLY A 190 -20.13 -17.66 -5.61
N LEU A 191 -21.02 -18.04 -4.68
CA LEU A 191 -22.18 -18.92 -4.91
C LEU A 191 -23.53 -18.18 -4.95
N GLN A 192 -23.55 -16.84 -4.96
CA GLN A 192 -24.78 -16.01 -4.84
C GLN A 192 -25.64 -16.34 -3.61
N ALA A 193 -25.08 -16.95 -2.57
CA ALA A 193 -25.85 -17.28 -1.37
C ALA A 193 -26.23 -16.02 -0.60
N ARG A 194 -27.43 -16.03 -0.01
CA ARG A 194 -27.91 -14.92 0.83
C ARG A 194 -27.40 -15.10 2.25
N ILE A 195 -26.68 -14.10 2.73
CA ILE A 195 -26.23 -14.00 4.12
C ILE A 195 -27.24 -13.18 4.91
N ILE A 196 -27.86 -13.80 5.93
CA ILE A 196 -28.74 -13.09 6.87
C ILE A 196 -28.05 -12.98 8.21
N VAL A 197 -27.87 -11.76 8.71
CA VAL A 197 -27.32 -11.50 10.05
C VAL A 197 -28.46 -11.27 11.03
N ILE A 198 -28.57 -12.13 12.05
CA ILE A 198 -29.57 -11.98 13.13
C ILE A 198 -28.88 -11.37 14.36
N ASN A 199 -29.34 -10.19 14.76
CA ASN A 199 -28.89 -9.49 15.96
C ASN A 199 -30.03 -9.54 17.00
N LEU A 200 -29.77 -10.08 18.19
CA LEU A 200 -30.76 -10.23 19.27
C LEU A 200 -30.47 -9.25 20.41
#